data_AF-A0A6C0ETQ6-F1
#
_entry.id   AF-A0A6C0ETQ6-F1
#
_cell.length_a   1.000
_cell.length_b   1.000
_cell.length_c   1.000
_cell.angle_alpha   90.00
_cell.angle_beta   90.00
_cell.angle_gamma   90.00
#
_symmetry.space_group_name_H-M   'P 1'
#
loop_
_entity.id
_entity.type
_entity.pdbx_description
1 polymer ?
#
loop_
_entity_poly.entity_id
_entity_poly.type
_entity_poly.pdbx_seq_one_letter_code
_entity_poly.pdbx_strand_id
1 'polypeptide(L)'
;MISLKRIEREKKENTNIDWINMTFIHKSKKIKIIIDKTYPFRCPILLVNEEDHIKWFVKEYINYNKFISKFKIINPCICCDTMVCRWAPTNTINNVVDEYILYYDKYELLHKMNLLYEKSLFDDLIYEHIFLYLLI
;
A
#
# COMPACT_ATOMS: atom_id res chain seq x y z
N MET A 1 -21.47 9.49 -16.58
CA MET A 1 -22.68 9.54 -15.72
C MET A 1 -22.77 8.34 -14.76
N ILE A 2 -22.27 7.15 -15.12
CA ILE A 2 -22.20 5.96 -14.25
C ILE A 2 -21.25 6.16 -13.04
N SER A 3 -20.11 6.84 -13.25
CA SER A 3 -19.11 7.08 -12.20
C SER A 3 -19.63 7.91 -11.02
N LEU A 4 -20.47 8.93 -11.25
CA LEU A 4 -20.98 9.81 -10.19
C LEU A 4 -21.91 9.07 -9.23
N LYS A 5 -22.87 8.28 -9.74
CA LYS A 5 -23.77 7.48 -8.90
C LYS A 5 -23.02 6.44 -8.06
N ARG A 6 -21.94 5.87 -8.60
CA ARG A 6 -21.07 4.92 -7.89
C ARG A 6 -20.33 5.61 -6.74
N ILE A 7 -19.71 6.75 -7.01
CA ILE A 7 -19.01 7.54 -5.99
C ILE A 7 -19.98 7.97 -4.88
N GLU A 8 -21.19 8.43 -5.22
CA GLU A 8 -22.22 8.79 -4.23
C GLU A 8 -22.62 7.64 -3.31
N ARG A 9 -22.60 6.39 -3.82
CA ARG A 9 -22.84 5.21 -3.00
C ARG A 9 -21.67 4.95 -2.06
N GLU A 10 -20.45 4.96 -2.57
CA GLU A 10 -19.24 4.70 -1.77
C GLU A 10 -19.01 5.78 -0.70
N LYS A 11 -19.40 7.03 -0.96
CA LYS A 11 -19.39 8.13 0.00
C LYS A 11 -20.17 7.83 1.28
N LYS A 12 -21.24 7.05 1.19
CA LYS A 12 -22.10 6.72 2.35
C LYS A 12 -21.48 5.64 3.23
N GLU A 13 -20.50 4.91 2.73
CA GLU A 13 -19.93 3.73 3.38
C GLU A 13 -18.65 4.06 4.20
N ASN A 14 -18.01 5.22 4.01
CA ASN A 14 -16.71 5.51 4.66
C ASN A 14 -16.50 6.98 5.07
N THR A 15 -15.96 7.17 6.27
CA THR A 15 -15.71 8.46 6.93
C THR A 15 -14.27 8.96 6.86
N ASN A 16 -13.29 8.11 6.50
CA ASN A 16 -11.86 8.46 6.58
C ASN A 16 -11.28 9.12 5.32
N ILE A 17 -12.09 9.24 4.26
CA ILE A 17 -11.70 9.88 3.00
C ILE A 17 -12.35 11.27 2.96
N ASP A 18 -11.54 12.29 2.71
CA ASP A 18 -12.05 13.59 2.30
C ASP A 18 -12.53 13.46 0.84
N TRP A 19 -13.82 13.20 0.68
CA TRP A 19 -14.49 13.00 -0.60
C TRP A 19 -14.68 14.29 -1.42
N ILE A 20 -14.34 15.46 -0.87
CA ILE A 20 -14.33 16.73 -1.60
C ILE A 20 -12.99 16.86 -2.31
N ASN A 21 -11.90 16.67 -1.58
CA ASN A 21 -10.54 16.78 -2.12
C ASN A 21 -10.02 15.46 -2.71
N MET A 22 -10.76 14.37 -2.53
CA MET A 22 -10.35 13.00 -2.87
C MET A 22 -9.00 12.64 -2.23
N THR A 23 -8.88 12.88 -0.92
CA THR A 23 -7.63 12.68 -0.18
C THR A 23 -7.86 11.95 1.13
N PHE A 24 -6.84 11.27 1.63
CA PHE A 24 -6.78 10.78 3.01
C PHE A 24 -5.37 10.94 3.58
N ILE A 25 -5.25 10.82 4.89
CA ILE A 25 -3.97 10.92 5.59
C ILE A 25 -3.68 9.58 6.25
N HIS A 26 -2.47 9.06 6.02
CA HIS A 26 -1.95 7.89 6.71
C HIS A 26 -0.51 8.14 7.14
N LYS A 27 -0.19 7.94 8.42
CA LYS A 27 1.18 8.08 8.98
C LYS A 27 1.87 9.39 8.55
N SER A 28 1.16 10.52 8.64
CA SER A 28 1.63 11.85 8.24
C SER A 28 1.90 12.03 6.74
N LYS A 29 1.55 11.07 5.89
CA LYS A 29 1.54 11.24 4.44
C LYS A 29 0.13 11.62 3.98
N LYS A 30 0.06 12.59 3.08
CA LYS A 30 -1.17 12.95 2.36
C LYS A 30 -1.23 12.14 1.07
N ILE A 31 -2.27 11.35 0.92
CA ILE A 31 -2.51 10.53 -0.27
C ILE A 31 -3.65 11.17 -1.04
N LYS A 32 -3.48 11.31 -2.35
CA LYS A 32 -4.49 11.84 -3.28
C LYS A 32 -4.99 10.72 -4.19
N ILE A 33 -6.30 10.69 -4.37
CA ILE A 33 -7.01 9.73 -5.20
C ILE A 33 -7.49 10.46 -6.46
N ILE A 34 -7.06 10.00 -7.62
CA ILE A 34 -7.48 10.55 -8.91
C ILE A 34 -8.42 9.55 -9.57
N ILE A 35 -9.65 10.00 -9.79
CA ILE A 35 -10.67 9.27 -10.53
C ILE A 35 -10.78 9.89 -11.92
N ASP A 36 -10.50 9.10 -12.95
CA ASP A 36 -10.67 9.53 -14.33
C ASP A 36 -12.01 9.05 -14.92
N LYS A 37 -12.20 9.30 -16.22
CA LYS A 37 -13.43 8.90 -16.93
C LYS A 37 -13.58 7.39 -17.11
N THR A 38 -12.54 6.61 -16.86
CA THR A 38 -12.52 5.16 -17.05
C THR A 38 -12.96 4.40 -15.79
N TYR A 39 -13.06 5.07 -14.65
CA TYR A 39 -13.68 4.51 -13.44
C TYR A 39 -15.18 4.20 -13.65
N PRO A 40 -15.70 3.04 -13.20
CA PRO A 40 -15.06 2.02 -12.35
C PRO A 40 -14.37 0.88 -13.11
N PHE A 41 -14.22 0.96 -14.43
CA PHE A 41 -13.61 -0.10 -15.23
C PHE A 41 -12.08 -0.15 -15.13
N ARG A 42 -11.46 0.92 -14.61
CA ARG A 42 -10.06 0.95 -14.19
C ARG A 42 -9.94 1.45 -12.75
N CYS A 43 -8.89 0.98 -12.07
CA CYS A 43 -8.56 1.39 -10.72
C CYS A 43 -8.29 2.91 -10.68
N PRO A 44 -8.75 3.63 -9.64
CA PRO A 44 -8.31 5.00 -9.41
C PRO A 44 -6.79 5.05 -9.20
N ILE A 45 -6.20 6.20 -9.55
CA ILE A 45 -4.76 6.42 -9.38
C ILE A 45 -4.54 6.97 -7.96
N LEU A 46 -3.62 6.35 -7.22
CA LEU A 46 -3.15 6.88 -5.94
C LEU A 46 -1.85 7.64 -6.13
N LEU A 47 -1.78 8.85 -5.61
CA LEU A 47 -0.56 9.65 -5.54
C LEU A 47 -0.11 9.84 -4.08
N VAL A 48 1.15 9.54 -3.82
CA VAL A 48 1.84 9.75 -2.54
C VAL A 48 2.90 10.83 -2.78
N ASN A 49 2.77 12.00 -2.14
CA ASN A 49 3.67 13.14 -2.38
C ASN A 49 3.83 13.50 -3.87
N GLU A 50 2.72 13.51 -4.62
CA GLU A 50 2.68 13.73 -6.07
C GLU A 50 3.35 12.63 -6.94
N GLU A 51 3.89 11.56 -6.35
CA GLU A 51 4.37 10.37 -7.07
C GLU A 51 3.30 9.28 -7.15
N ASP A 52 3.26 8.55 -8.26
CA ASP A 52 2.39 7.38 -8.42
C ASP A 52 2.73 6.31 -7.37
N HIS A 53 1.72 5.85 -6.64
CA HIS A 53 1.88 4.90 -5.55
C HIS A 53 2.60 3.61 -5.99
N ILE A 54 2.30 3.08 -7.19
CA ILE A 54 2.93 1.85 -7.68
C ILE A 54 4.41 2.12 -7.93
N LYS A 55 4.75 3.25 -8.54
CA LYS A 55 6.16 3.64 -8.75
C LYS A 55 6.89 3.84 -7.42
N TRP A 56 6.28 4.54 -6.48
CA TRP A 56 6.81 4.75 -5.13
C TRP A 56 7.08 3.40 -4.44
N PHE A 57 6.10 2.50 -4.48
CA PHE A 57 6.19 1.14 -3.92
C PHE A 57 7.31 0.33 -4.57
N VAL A 58 7.37 0.27 -5.91
CA VAL A 58 8.39 -0.53 -6.62
C VAL A 58 9.80 -0.07 -6.25
N LYS A 59 10.00 1.25 -6.12
CA LYS A 59 11.27 1.83 -5.69
C LYS A 59 11.63 1.36 -4.27
N GLU A 60 10.69 1.41 -3.33
CA GLU A 60 10.90 0.90 -1.97
C GLU A 60 11.14 -0.62 -1.95
N TYR A 61 10.39 -1.40 -2.74
CA TYR A 61 10.55 -2.86 -2.84
C TYR A 61 11.99 -3.24 -3.22
N ILE A 62 12.53 -2.59 -4.26
CA ILE A 62 13.86 -2.88 -4.79
C ILE A 62 14.92 -2.67 -3.70
N ASN A 63 14.76 -1.67 -2.84
CA ASN A 63 15.70 -1.38 -1.77
C ASN A 63 15.77 -2.51 -0.74
N TYR A 64 14.64 -3.14 -0.41
CA TYR A 64 14.58 -4.19 0.61
C TYR A 64 14.68 -5.62 0.05
N ASN A 65 14.72 -5.80 -1.27
CA ASN A 65 14.70 -7.13 -1.88
C ASN A 65 15.84 -8.05 -1.39
N LYS A 66 17.05 -7.49 -1.19
CA LYS A 66 18.17 -8.23 -0.61
C LYS A 66 17.87 -8.73 0.81
N PHE A 67 17.36 -7.85 1.67
CA PHE A 67 16.98 -8.16 3.04
C PHE A 67 15.87 -9.21 3.10
N ILE A 68 14.80 -9.03 2.30
CA ILE A 68 13.68 -9.95 2.19
C ILE A 68 14.16 -11.35 1.77
N SER A 69 15.03 -11.41 0.74
CA SER A 69 15.56 -12.68 0.24
C SER A 69 16.44 -13.40 1.27
N LYS A 70 17.24 -12.66 2.04
CA LYS A 70 18.15 -13.21 3.05
C LYS A 70 17.38 -13.94 4.15
N PHE A 71 16.31 -13.33 4.65
CA PHE A 71 15.51 -13.88 5.76
C PHE A 71 14.29 -14.68 5.27
N LYS A 72 14.20 -15.00 3.97
CA LYS A 72 13.09 -15.74 3.35
C LYS A 72 11.71 -15.19 3.71
N ILE A 73 11.61 -13.86 3.82
CA ILE A 73 10.37 -13.19 4.20
C ILE A 73 9.37 -13.30 3.05
N ILE A 74 8.18 -13.85 3.33
CA ILE A 74 7.10 -13.92 2.33
C ILE A 74 6.46 -12.53 2.21
N ASN A 75 6.76 -11.85 1.11
CA ASN A 75 6.15 -10.57 0.77
C ASN A 75 5.38 -10.67 -0.56
N PRO A 76 4.03 -10.73 -0.54
CA PRO A 76 3.25 -10.74 -1.78
C PRO A 76 3.48 -9.44 -2.55
N CYS A 77 3.53 -9.54 -3.88
CA CYS A 77 3.64 -8.36 -4.73
C CYS A 77 2.35 -7.54 -4.66
N ILE A 78 2.43 -6.25 -4.32
CA ILE A 78 1.30 -5.32 -4.45
C ILE A 78 0.73 -5.29 -5.86
N CYS A 79 1.59 -5.53 -6.85
CA CYS A 79 1.21 -5.54 -8.24
C CYS A 79 0.17 -6.62 -8.54
N CYS A 80 0.08 -7.67 -7.73
CA CYS A 80 -0.85 -8.77 -7.95
C CYS A 80 -2.24 -8.55 -7.33
N ASP A 81 -2.45 -7.47 -6.59
CA ASP A 81 -3.70 -7.22 -5.88
C ASP A 81 -4.60 -6.19 -6.60
N THR A 82 -5.66 -5.75 -5.92
CA THR A 82 -6.78 -5.05 -6.56
C THR A 82 -6.39 -3.67 -7.06
N MET A 83 -5.35 -3.05 -6.50
CA MET A 83 -4.85 -1.76 -6.97
C MET A 83 -4.10 -1.79 -8.31
N VAL A 84 -3.73 -2.98 -8.82
CA VAL A 84 -2.88 -3.08 -10.03
C VAL A 84 -3.33 -4.16 -11.01
N CYS A 85 -3.31 -5.45 -10.64
CA CYS A 85 -3.60 -6.54 -11.59
C CYS A 85 -5.00 -7.12 -11.46
N ARG A 86 -5.62 -7.07 -10.28
CA ARG A 86 -6.91 -7.73 -10.00
C ARG A 86 -8.07 -6.76 -9.82
N TRP A 87 -7.94 -5.54 -10.34
CA TRP A 87 -9.02 -4.57 -10.29
C TRP A 87 -10.27 -5.10 -10.99
N ALA A 88 -11.40 -5.08 -10.29
CA ALA A 88 -12.71 -5.31 -10.86
C ALA A 88 -13.63 -4.12 -10.55
N PRO A 89 -14.64 -3.83 -11.39
CA PRO A 89 -15.59 -2.74 -11.13
C PRO A 89 -16.40 -2.87 -9.83
N THR A 90 -16.42 -4.07 -9.24
CA THR A 90 -17.01 -4.33 -7.92
C THR A 90 -16.17 -3.81 -6.77
N ASN A 91 -14.85 -3.67 -6.96
CA ASN A 91 -13.96 -3.04 -5.99
C ASN A 91 -14.37 -1.56 -5.80
N THR A 92 -14.12 -1.08 -4.59
CA THR A 92 -14.42 0.28 -4.15
C THR A 92 -13.12 1.04 -3.91
N ILE A 93 -13.23 2.36 -3.83
CA ILE A 93 -12.14 3.23 -3.39
C ILE A 93 -11.69 2.84 -1.97
N ASN A 94 -12.59 2.35 -1.13
CA ASN A 94 -12.23 1.85 0.20
C ASN A 94 -11.27 0.66 0.10
N ASN A 95 -11.54 -0.29 -0.80
CA ASN A 95 -10.62 -1.42 -1.01
C ASN A 95 -9.23 -0.94 -1.42
N VAL A 96 -9.15 0.10 -2.26
CA VAL A 96 -7.88 0.73 -2.67
C VAL A 96 -7.18 1.38 -1.48
N VAL A 97 -7.91 2.10 -0.63
CA VAL A 97 -7.36 2.75 0.57
C VAL A 97 -6.87 1.72 1.60
N ASP A 98 -7.68 0.70 1.89
CA ASP A 98 -7.33 -0.36 2.85
C ASP A 98 -6.10 -1.14 2.38
N GLU A 99 -6.05 -1.45 1.08
CA GLU A 99 -4.90 -2.13 0.47
C GLU A 99 -3.65 -1.24 0.56
N TYR A 100 -3.77 0.06 0.28
CA TYR A 100 -2.65 1.00 0.45
C TYR A 100 -2.13 1.00 1.90
N ILE A 101 -3.01 1.09 2.89
CA ILE A 101 -2.65 1.11 4.32
C ILE A 101 -1.90 -0.17 4.69
N LEU A 102 -2.44 -1.33 4.31
CA LEU A 102 -1.83 -2.64 4.58
C LEU A 102 -0.40 -2.71 4.05
N TYR A 103 -0.20 -2.32 2.79
CA TYR A 103 1.11 -2.39 2.16
C TYR A 103 2.09 -1.36 2.69
N TYR A 104 1.61 -0.15 2.97
CA TYR A 104 2.41 0.88 3.58
C TYR A 104 2.95 0.45 4.95
N ASP A 105 2.09 -0.10 5.80
CA ASP A 105 2.47 -0.53 7.14
C ASP A 105 3.44 -1.71 7.10
N LYS A 106 3.22 -2.65 6.17
CA LYS A 106 4.16 -3.76 5.94
C LYS A 106 5.53 -3.26 5.54
N TYR A 107 5.62 -2.22 4.72
CA TYR A 107 6.90 -1.63 4.37
C TYR A 107 7.56 -0.87 5.49
N GLU A 108 6.79 -0.11 6.26
CA GLU A 108 7.32 0.58 7.41
C GLU A 108 7.97 -0.41 8.39
N LEU A 109 7.35 -1.58 8.56
CA LEU A 109 7.90 -2.68 9.34
C LEU A 109 9.20 -3.22 8.73
N LEU A 110 9.21 -3.56 7.44
CA LEU A 110 10.41 -4.05 6.75
C LEU A 110 11.58 -3.04 6.81
N HIS A 111 11.29 -1.75 6.66
CA HIS A 111 12.27 -0.68 6.80
C HIS A 111 12.87 -0.66 8.21
N LYS A 112 12.03 -0.71 9.25
CA LYS A 112 12.49 -0.76 10.66
C LYS A 112 13.33 -2.00 10.94
N MET A 113 12.93 -3.16 10.40
CA MET A 113 13.69 -4.41 10.55
C MET A 113 15.05 -4.31 9.85
N ASN A 114 15.11 -3.75 8.64
CA ASN A 114 16.37 -3.53 7.93
C ASN A 114 17.29 -2.56 8.70
N LEU A 115 16.76 -1.45 9.22
CA LEU A 115 17.52 -0.54 10.07
C LEU A 115 18.03 -1.20 11.35
N LEU A 116 17.24 -2.08 11.97
CA LEU A 116 17.65 -2.84 13.15
C LEU A 116 18.76 -3.84 12.79
N TYR A 117 18.67 -4.46 11.62
CA TYR A 117 19.66 -5.39 11.09
C TYR A 117 20.99 -4.69 10.79
N GLU A 118 20.96 -3.52 10.17
CA GLU A 118 22.16 -2.72 9.86
C GLU A 118 22.97 -2.34 11.10
N LYS A 119 22.32 -2.25 12.28
CA LYS A 119 23.01 -2.01 13.56
C LYS A 119 23.82 -3.20 14.06
N SER A 120 23.72 -4.38 13.43
CA SER A 120 24.51 -5.58 13.72
C SER A 120 24.57 -5.93 15.21
N LEU A 121 23.42 -5.83 15.89
CA LEU A 121 23.30 -6.02 17.34
C LEU A 121 23.31 -7.51 17.73
N PHE A 122 22.81 -8.36 16.84
CA PHE A 122 22.66 -9.79 17.06
C PHE A 122 23.21 -10.57 15.87
N ASP A 123 23.35 -11.89 16.02
CA ASP A 123 23.61 -12.76 14.88
C ASP A 123 22.37 -12.93 13.98
N ASP A 124 22.60 -13.46 12.78
CA ASP A 124 21.55 -13.65 11.77
C ASP A 124 20.42 -14.60 12.25
N LEU A 125 20.71 -15.59 13.12
CA LEU A 125 19.71 -16.54 13.62
C LEU A 125 18.73 -15.86 14.58
N ILE A 126 19.24 -15.02 15.48
CA ILE A 126 18.40 -14.23 16.38
C ILE A 126 17.53 -13.27 15.57
N TYR A 127 18.09 -12.61 14.56
CA TYR A 127 17.31 -11.76 13.65
C TYR A 127 16.22 -12.53 12.92
N GLU A 128 16.52 -13.72 12.39
CA GLU A 128 15.54 -14.57 11.73
C GLU A 128 14.35 -14.90 12.65
N HIS A 129 14.62 -15.29 13.90
CA HIS A 129 13.57 -15.56 14.88
C HIS A 129 12.72 -14.32 15.22
N ILE A 130 13.35 -13.17 15.45
CA ILE A 130 12.64 -11.90 15.71
C ILE A 130 11.76 -11.54 14.51
N PHE A 131 12.30 -11.64 13.30
CA PHE A 131 11.63 -11.23 12.09
C PHE A 131 10.46 -12.14 11.73
N LEU A 132 10.61 -13.46 11.91
CA LEU A 132 9.52 -14.41 11.76
C LEU A 132 8.40 -14.11 12.76
N TYR A 133 8.73 -13.82 14.03
CA TYR A 133 7.72 -13.47 15.03
C TYR A 133 6.93 -12.19 14.69
N LEU A 134 7.59 -11.18 14.12
CA LEU A 134 6.95 -9.91 13.75
C LEU A 134 6.10 -9.99 12.47
N LEU A 135 6.26 -11.03 11.66
CA LEU A 135 5.59 -11.20 10.37
C LEU A 135 4.46 -12.25 10.40
N ILE A 136 4.29 -12.95 11.52
CA ILE A 136 3.12 -13.80 11.84
C ILE A 136 1.98 -12.90 12.32
#